data_AF-R7VCR7-F1
#
_entry.id   AF-R7VCR7-F1
#
_cell.length_a   1.000
_cell.length_b   1.000
_cell.length_c   1.000
_cell.angle_alpha   90.00
_cell.angle_beta   90.00
_cell.angle_gamma   90.00
#
_symmetry.space_group_name_H-M   'P 1'
#
loop_
_entity.id
_entity.type
_entity.pdbx_description
1 polymer ?
#
loop_
_entity_poly.entity_id
_entity_poly.type
_entity_poly.pdbx_seq_one_letter_code
_entity_poly.pdbx_strand_id
1 'polypeptide(L)'
;ISTLLAEWGVENCITHNALRSLLNLLKVWHPELPRDSSTLLRTSSCKVKAIKGGSYCHMGLLAGLHSELKKAHFLQACNELHLHLNVDGLPLFKSSSEQLWPILCRIINKSCKPFIVGLYSGKSKPSGPHEYLSQFVEELQPLFDNGFRFNGKTLGLVVAGFICDAPARAYLK
;
A
#
# COMPACT_ATOMS: atom_id res chain seq x y z
N ILE A 1 14.62 21.92 8.94
CA ILE A 1 13.92 21.55 10.20
C ILE A 1 12.77 20.56 9.99
N SER A 2 11.88 20.78 9.01
CA SER A 2 10.75 19.87 8.70
C SER A 2 11.15 18.39 8.53
N THR A 3 12.16 18.10 7.69
CA THR A 3 12.64 16.72 7.46
C THR A 3 13.21 16.06 8.72
N LEU A 4 14.07 16.78 9.46
CA LEU A 4 14.66 16.28 10.71
C LEU A 4 13.58 16.01 11.78
N LEU A 5 12.56 16.86 11.84
CA LEU A 5 11.43 16.68 12.77
C LEU A 5 10.56 15.49 12.37
N ALA A 6 10.39 15.25 11.07
CA ALA A 6 9.70 14.08 10.54
C ALA A 6 10.46 12.79 10.89
N GLU A 7 11.78 12.76 10.65
CA GLU A 7 12.67 11.65 10.97
C GLU A 7 12.65 11.35 12.48
N TRP A 8 12.83 12.38 13.31
CA TRP A 8 12.74 12.26 14.77
C TRP A 8 11.40 11.68 15.24
N GLY A 9 10.29 12.17 14.66
CA GLY A 9 8.95 11.70 15.01
C GLY A 9 8.75 10.22 14.71
N VAL A 10 9.29 9.74 13.58
CA VAL A 10 9.24 8.33 13.19
C VAL A 10 10.14 7.47 14.08
N GLU A 11 11.39 7.88 14.28
CA GLU A 11 12.39 7.16 15.09
C GLU A 11 11.93 6.97 16.54
N ASN A 12 11.26 7.97 17.09
CA ASN A 12 10.78 7.96 18.48
C ASN A 12 9.32 7.48 18.60
N CYS A 13 8.72 6.98 17.51
CA CYS A 13 7.34 6.48 17.49
C CYS A 13 6.32 7.49 18.06
N ILE A 14 6.51 8.78 17.78
CA ILE A 14 5.66 9.85 18.29
C ILE A 14 4.28 9.74 17.66
N THR A 15 3.24 9.77 18.50
CA THR A 15 1.85 9.71 18.00
C THR A 15 1.55 10.91 17.11
N HIS A 16 0.72 10.72 16.08
CA HIS A 16 0.28 11.80 15.19
C HIS A 16 -0.33 12.99 15.94
N ASN A 17 -1.04 12.73 17.04
CA ASN A 17 -1.65 13.75 17.89
C ASN A 17 -0.59 14.56 18.65
N ALA A 18 0.39 13.90 19.28
CA ALA A 18 1.48 14.59 19.97
C ALA A 18 2.33 15.41 19.00
N LEU A 19 2.65 14.84 17.84
CA LEU A 19 3.41 15.52 16.79
C LEU A 19 2.65 16.74 16.25
N ARG A 20 1.32 16.62 16.05
CA ARG A 20 0.47 17.75 15.63
C ARG A 20 0.43 18.86 16.67
N SER A 21 0.29 18.52 17.96
CA SER A 21 0.33 19.49 19.05
C SER A 21 1.66 20.22 19.09
N LEU A 22 2.78 19.50 18.97
CA LEU A 22 4.12 20.09 18.89
C LEU A 22 4.27 21.02 17.68
N LEU A 23 3.82 20.59 16.50
CA LEU A 23 3.86 21.41 15.28
C LEU A 23 3.11 22.73 15.45
N ASN A 24 1.94 22.71 16.10
CA ASN A 24 1.17 23.93 16.34
C ASN A 24 1.88 24.89 17.32
N LEU A 25 2.60 24.38 18.32
CA LEU A 25 3.44 25.19 19.22
C LEU A 25 4.62 25.81 18.47
N LEU A 26 5.33 25.00 17.69
CA LEU A 26 6.51 25.44 16.95
C LEU A 26 6.19 26.46 15.85
N LYS A 27 4.95 26.47 15.35
CA LYS A 27 4.52 27.35 14.27
C LYS A 27 4.63 28.84 14.57
N VAL A 28 4.67 29.22 15.86
CA VAL A 28 4.92 30.61 16.29
C VAL A 28 6.32 31.06 15.87
N TRP A 29 7.32 30.19 15.98
CA TRP A 29 8.71 30.47 15.62
C TRP A 29 9.10 29.94 14.24
N HIS A 30 8.36 28.95 13.72
CA HIS A 30 8.60 28.27 12.45
C HIS A 30 7.31 28.24 11.59
N PRO A 31 6.90 29.37 10.98
CA PRO A 31 5.67 29.45 10.20
C PRO A 31 5.62 28.49 9.01
N GLU A 32 6.79 28.11 8.48
CA GLU A 32 6.98 27.18 7.36
C GLU A 32 6.57 25.74 7.68
N LEU A 33 6.50 25.36 8.96
CA LEU A 33 6.12 24.01 9.37
C LEU A 33 4.63 23.75 9.08
N PRO A 34 4.26 22.55 8.64
CA PRO A 34 2.85 22.19 8.47
C PRO A 34 2.13 22.15 9.82
N ARG A 35 0.82 22.40 9.81
CA ARG A 35 -0.02 22.26 11.01
C ARG A 35 -0.39 20.81 11.31
N ASP A 36 -0.29 19.95 10.32
CA ASP A 36 -0.73 18.57 10.42
C ASP A 36 0.48 17.62 10.34
N SER A 37 0.50 16.63 11.23
CA SER A 37 1.53 15.61 11.26
C SER A 37 1.51 14.74 10.01
N SER A 38 0.34 14.52 9.38
CA SER A 38 0.26 13.80 8.11
C SER A 38 0.96 14.53 6.97
N THR A 39 0.89 15.86 6.98
CA THR A 39 1.59 16.70 6.00
C THR A 39 3.10 16.71 6.27
N LEU A 40 3.51 16.77 7.53
CA LEU A 40 4.93 16.66 7.92
C LEU A 40 5.53 15.33 7.45
N LEU A 41 4.83 14.24 7.76
CA LEU A 41 5.26 12.86 7.46
C LEU A 41 4.96 12.47 6.00
N ARG A 42 4.34 13.35 5.22
CA ARG A 42 3.94 13.13 3.82
C ARG A 42 3.10 11.86 3.64
N THR A 43 2.27 11.53 4.63
CA THR A 43 1.34 10.41 4.56
C THR A 43 0.07 10.85 3.86
N SER A 44 -0.22 10.28 2.69
CA SER A 44 -1.51 10.49 2.01
C SER A 44 -2.62 9.74 2.76
N SER A 45 -3.77 10.40 2.95
CA SER A 45 -4.96 9.72 3.46
C SER A 45 -5.48 8.72 2.42
N CYS A 46 -5.69 7.48 2.84
CA CYS A 46 -6.38 6.50 2.02
C CYS A 46 -7.90 6.64 2.22
N LYS A 47 -8.67 6.55 1.14
CA LYS A 47 -10.13 6.48 1.24
C LYS A 47 -10.52 5.10 1.75
N VAL A 48 -10.99 5.04 3.00
CA VAL A 48 -11.53 3.83 3.60
C VAL A 48 -13.00 3.68 3.17
N LYS A 49 -13.35 2.51 2.65
CA LYS A 49 -14.71 2.11 2.29
C LYS A 49 -15.17 1.01 3.24
N ALA A 50 -16.42 1.05 3.67
CA ALA A 50 -17.03 -0.09 4.35
C ALA A 50 -17.33 -1.17 3.31
N ILE A 51 -16.94 -2.41 3.60
CA ILE A 51 -17.30 -3.60 2.81
C ILE A 51 -17.86 -4.67 3.75
N LYS A 52 -18.46 -5.74 3.21
CA LYS A 52 -19.08 -6.75 4.07
C LYS A 52 -18.05 -7.45 4.98
N GLY A 53 -18.19 -7.24 6.29
CA GLY A 53 -17.33 -7.81 7.33
C GLY A 53 -16.32 -6.83 7.94
N GLY A 54 -16.10 -5.66 7.33
CA GLY A 54 -15.11 -4.72 7.85
C GLY A 54 -14.88 -3.48 6.98
N SER A 55 -13.66 -2.95 7.08
CA SER A 55 -13.22 -1.75 6.36
C SER A 55 -12.15 -2.11 5.34
N TYR A 56 -12.20 -1.49 4.17
CA TYR A 56 -11.23 -1.68 3.10
C TYR A 56 -10.65 -0.35 2.64
N CYS A 57 -9.34 -0.31 2.42
CA CYS A 57 -8.63 0.81 1.85
C CYS A 57 -7.86 0.31 0.62
N HIS A 58 -7.96 1.05 -0.48
CA HIS A 58 -7.24 0.73 -1.72
C HIS A 58 -6.13 1.74 -1.96
N MET A 59 -4.90 1.25 -2.02
CA MET A 59 -3.70 2.04 -2.29
C MET A 59 -3.39 2.11 -3.78
N GLY A 60 -3.82 1.10 -4.56
CA GLY A 60 -3.66 1.04 -6.01
C GLY A 60 -2.40 0.32 -6.47
N LEU A 61 -2.57 -0.64 -7.37
CA LEU A 61 -1.50 -1.36 -8.05
C LEU A 61 -0.69 -0.40 -8.91
N LEU A 62 -1.37 0.45 -9.69
CA LEU A 62 -0.74 1.44 -10.57
C LEU A 62 0.18 2.40 -9.80
N ALA A 63 -0.32 2.94 -8.69
CA ALA A 63 0.44 3.85 -7.84
C ALA A 63 1.67 3.15 -7.22
N GLY A 64 1.49 1.91 -6.75
CA GLY A 64 2.58 1.09 -6.24
C GLY A 64 3.66 0.78 -7.28
N LEU A 65 3.27 0.36 -8.49
CA LEU A 65 4.21 0.11 -9.59
C LEU A 65 4.98 1.37 -9.97
N HIS A 66 4.31 2.52 -10.11
CA HIS A 66 4.99 3.80 -10.39
C HIS A 66 5.98 4.18 -9.29
N SER A 67 5.58 4.04 -8.03
CA SER A 67 6.43 4.37 -6.88
C SER A 67 7.67 3.48 -6.83
N GLU A 68 7.50 2.17 -6.98
CA GLU A 68 8.61 1.24 -6.96
C GLU A 68 9.54 1.42 -8.17
N LEU A 69 9.00 1.69 -9.36
CA LEU A 69 9.82 1.92 -10.54
C LEU A 69 10.59 3.24 -10.49
N LYS A 70 10.01 4.32 -9.92
CA LYS A 70 10.72 5.58 -9.70
C LYS A 70 11.95 5.45 -8.79
N LYS A 71 11.92 4.50 -7.84
CA LYS A 71 13.06 4.22 -6.96
C LYS A 71 14.20 3.50 -7.67
N ALA A 72 13.97 2.91 -8.85
CA ALA A 72 15.03 2.24 -9.61
C ALA A 72 15.59 3.15 -10.71
N HIS A 73 16.91 3.20 -10.80
CA HIS A 73 17.62 3.84 -11.90
C HIS A 73 17.68 2.99 -13.19
N PHE A 74 17.09 1.79 -13.19
CA PHE A 74 17.28 0.82 -14.28
C PHE A 74 15.95 0.39 -14.91
N LEU A 75 15.66 0.95 -16.07
CA LEU A 75 14.55 0.53 -16.93
C LEU A 75 14.97 0.32 -18.39
N GLN A 76 16.24 0.53 -18.72
CA GLN A 76 16.69 0.53 -20.11
C GLN A 76 16.55 -0.84 -20.80
N ALA A 77 16.51 -1.96 -20.05
CA ALA A 77 16.50 -3.30 -20.65
C ALA A 77 15.23 -4.14 -20.43
N CYS A 78 14.24 -3.68 -19.65
CA CYS A 78 13.08 -4.53 -19.32
C CYS A 78 11.86 -4.20 -20.19
N ASN A 79 11.25 -5.21 -20.81
CA ASN A 79 10.01 -5.08 -21.60
C ASN A 79 8.79 -5.60 -20.87
N GLU A 80 8.97 -6.32 -19.76
CA GLU A 80 7.90 -6.94 -18.99
C GLU A 80 8.11 -6.70 -17.49
N LEU A 81 7.02 -6.64 -16.75
CA LEU A 81 6.99 -6.64 -15.29
C LEU A 81 6.41 -7.95 -14.82
N HIS A 82 7.23 -8.70 -14.08
CA HIS A 82 6.80 -9.96 -13.51
C HIS A 82 6.39 -9.72 -12.06
N LEU A 83 5.16 -10.09 -11.71
CA LEU A 83 4.56 -9.80 -10.42
C LEU A 83 4.32 -11.08 -9.61
N HIS A 84 4.68 -11.03 -8.33
CA HIS A 84 4.10 -11.89 -7.32
C HIS A 84 3.01 -11.14 -6.58
N LEU A 85 1.86 -11.79 -6.44
CA LEU A 85 0.74 -11.30 -5.65
C LEU A 85 0.67 -12.11 -4.38
N ASN A 86 0.39 -11.47 -3.25
CA ASN A 86 0.18 -12.16 -1.99
C ASN A 86 -1.09 -11.65 -1.33
N VAL A 87 -1.86 -12.59 -0.80
CA VAL A 87 -3.06 -12.32 -0.01
C VAL A 87 -3.03 -13.29 1.16
N ASP A 88 -3.05 -12.74 2.36
CA ASP A 88 -3.00 -13.53 3.59
C ASP A 88 -3.73 -12.80 4.71
N GLY A 89 -4.16 -13.54 5.73
CA GLY A 89 -4.76 -13.01 6.94
C GLY A 89 -3.76 -12.97 8.08
N LEU A 90 -3.59 -11.80 8.72
CA LEU A 90 -2.76 -11.67 9.92
C LEU A 90 -3.56 -11.08 11.09
N PRO A 91 -3.43 -11.62 12.31
CA PRO A 91 -4.02 -11.02 13.50
C PRO A 91 -3.34 -9.69 13.79
N LEU A 92 -4.14 -8.64 14.00
CA LEU A 92 -3.61 -7.30 14.26
C LEU A 92 -3.20 -7.13 15.73
N PHE A 93 -3.97 -7.73 16.64
CA PHE A 93 -3.73 -7.67 18.07
C PHE A 93 -3.86 -9.06 18.71
N LYS A 94 -3.09 -9.33 19.76
CA LYS A 94 -3.20 -10.59 20.53
C LYS A 94 -4.48 -10.68 21.35
N SER A 95 -5.06 -9.53 21.71
CA SER A 95 -6.23 -9.41 22.60
C SER A 95 -7.54 -9.12 21.86
N SER A 96 -7.51 -9.02 20.52
CA SER A 96 -8.69 -8.76 19.70
C SER A 96 -8.78 -9.79 18.58
N SER A 97 -10.00 -10.06 18.11
CA SER A 97 -10.22 -10.84 16.90
C SER A 97 -9.99 -10.03 15.62
N GLU A 98 -9.53 -8.78 15.71
CA GLU A 98 -9.23 -7.92 14.56
C GLU A 98 -8.09 -8.52 13.72
N GLN A 99 -8.33 -8.65 12.42
CA GLN A 99 -7.43 -9.21 11.43
C GLN A 99 -7.24 -8.23 10.30
N LEU A 100 -6.02 -8.17 9.78
CA LEU A 100 -5.71 -7.51 8.51
C LEU A 100 -5.62 -8.54 7.40
N TRP A 101 -6.15 -8.17 6.24
CA TRP A 101 -6.01 -8.94 5.00
C TRP A 101 -5.43 -8.03 3.90
N PRO A 102 -4.10 -7.91 3.81
CA PRO A 102 -3.46 -7.15 2.74
C PRO A 102 -3.48 -7.90 1.40
N ILE A 103 -3.66 -7.13 0.33
CA ILE A 103 -3.29 -7.51 -1.03
C ILE A 103 -1.93 -6.89 -1.26
N LEU A 104 -0.89 -7.72 -1.33
CA LEU A 104 0.48 -7.30 -1.58
C LEU A 104 0.89 -7.63 -3.02
N CYS A 105 1.73 -6.78 -3.58
CA CYS A 105 2.35 -7.01 -4.88
C CYS A 105 3.87 -6.82 -4.77
N ARG A 106 4.63 -7.62 -5.51
CA ARG A 106 6.08 -7.52 -5.63
C ARG A 106 6.50 -7.72 -7.07
N ILE A 107 7.31 -6.79 -7.59
CA ILE A 107 7.99 -6.95 -8.87
C ILE A 107 9.18 -7.90 -8.65
N ILE A 108 9.24 -9.04 -9.35
CA ILE A 108 10.22 -10.10 -9.09
C ILE A 108 11.46 -10.03 -9.98
N ASN A 109 11.32 -9.50 -11.18
CA ASN A 109 12.46 -9.23 -12.07
C ASN A 109 13.25 -7.98 -11.63
N LYS A 110 12.99 -7.51 -10.42
CA LYS A 110 13.73 -6.48 -9.70
C LYS A 110 13.81 -6.86 -8.22
N SER A 111 14.90 -6.47 -7.54
CA SER A 111 14.96 -6.55 -6.08
C SER A 111 14.09 -5.44 -5.45
N CYS A 112 12.78 -5.69 -5.38
CA CYS A 112 11.81 -4.84 -4.69
C CYS A 112 11.32 -5.51 -3.41
N LYS A 113 11.03 -4.70 -2.39
CA LYS A 113 10.17 -5.14 -1.28
C LYS A 113 8.72 -5.20 -1.76
N PRO A 114 7.88 -6.09 -1.22
CA PRO A 114 6.44 -6.06 -1.47
C PRO A 114 5.85 -4.71 -1.06
N PHE A 115 4.85 -4.25 -1.80
CA PHE A 115 4.06 -3.06 -1.48
C PHE A 115 2.57 -3.42 -1.36
N ILE A 116 1.85 -2.62 -0.60
CA ILE A 116 0.41 -2.81 -0.36
C ILE A 116 -0.36 -2.22 -1.54
N VAL A 117 -1.26 -3.02 -2.10
CA VAL A 117 -2.22 -2.62 -3.14
C VAL A 117 -3.59 -2.35 -2.54
N GLY A 118 -4.01 -3.19 -1.60
CA GLY A 118 -5.24 -3.05 -0.85
C GLY A 118 -5.08 -3.59 0.56
N LEU A 119 -5.87 -3.08 1.49
CA LEU A 119 -5.84 -3.50 2.88
C LEU A 119 -7.26 -3.57 3.43
N TYR A 120 -7.63 -4.75 3.90
CA TYR A 120 -8.85 -4.95 4.67
C TYR A 120 -8.54 -5.08 6.16
N SER A 121 -9.44 -4.58 7.01
CA SER A 121 -9.47 -4.77 8.46
C SER A 121 -10.87 -5.18 8.90
N GLY A 122 -10.97 -6.25 9.68
CA GLY A 122 -12.22 -6.64 10.34
C GLY A 122 -12.02 -7.74 11.36
N LYS A 123 -13.09 -8.10 12.08
CA LYS A 123 -13.06 -9.16 13.12
C LYS A 123 -12.92 -10.58 12.57
N SER A 124 -13.01 -10.73 11.27
CA SER A 124 -12.85 -11.97 10.52
C SER A 124 -12.30 -11.64 9.15
N LYS A 125 -11.89 -12.67 8.39
CA LYS A 125 -11.62 -12.54 6.95
C LYS A 125 -12.77 -11.83 6.22
N PRO A 126 -12.49 -11.15 5.09
CA PRO A 126 -13.54 -10.48 4.34
C PRO A 126 -14.65 -11.46 3.96
N SER A 127 -15.90 -11.00 3.98
CA SER A 127 -17.05 -11.92 3.85
C SER A 127 -17.15 -12.55 2.46
N GLY A 128 -16.60 -11.89 1.44
CA GLY A 128 -16.60 -12.39 0.06
C GLY A 128 -15.36 -11.91 -0.70
N PRO A 129 -14.69 -12.81 -1.44
CA PRO A 129 -13.47 -12.47 -2.17
C PRO A 129 -13.74 -11.50 -3.32
N HIS A 130 -14.94 -11.53 -3.92
CA HIS A 130 -15.32 -10.66 -5.03
C HIS A 130 -15.31 -9.17 -4.65
N GLU A 131 -15.99 -8.80 -3.57
CA GLU A 131 -16.02 -7.41 -3.10
C GLU A 131 -14.62 -6.95 -2.65
N TYR A 132 -13.90 -7.82 -1.93
CA TYR A 132 -12.54 -7.56 -1.46
C TYR A 132 -11.52 -7.34 -2.59
N LEU A 133 -11.57 -8.14 -3.66
CA LEU A 133 -10.63 -8.08 -4.78
C LEU A 133 -11.09 -7.16 -5.92
N SER A 134 -12.33 -6.68 -5.92
CA SER A 134 -12.96 -5.89 -6.99
C SER A 134 -12.04 -4.83 -7.59
N GLN A 135 -11.65 -3.83 -6.80
CA GLN A 135 -10.78 -2.73 -7.25
C GLN A 135 -9.41 -3.20 -7.72
N PHE A 136 -8.87 -4.26 -7.09
CA PHE A 136 -7.60 -4.83 -7.53
C PHE A 136 -7.71 -5.45 -8.92
N VAL A 137 -8.76 -6.24 -9.17
CA VAL A 137 -9.00 -6.89 -10.47
C VAL A 137 -9.31 -5.86 -11.56
N GLU A 138 -10.11 -4.84 -11.23
CA GLU A 138 -10.44 -3.72 -12.13
C GLU A 138 -9.18 -2.95 -12.58
N GLU A 139 -8.19 -2.78 -11.70
CA GLU A 139 -6.91 -2.17 -12.08
C GLU A 139 -6.00 -3.13 -12.86
N LEU A 140 -6.06 -4.44 -12.56
CA LEU A 140 -5.19 -5.44 -13.15
C LEU A 140 -5.57 -5.77 -14.60
N GLN A 141 -6.86 -5.81 -14.93
CA GLN A 141 -7.35 -6.17 -16.27
C GLN A 141 -6.79 -5.26 -17.38
N PRO A 142 -6.91 -3.92 -17.32
CA PRO A 142 -6.36 -3.04 -18.35
C PRO A 142 -4.85 -3.16 -18.51
N LEU A 143 -4.13 -3.58 -17.47
CA LEU A 143 -2.68 -3.76 -17.51
C LEU A 143 -2.26 -5.02 -18.26
N PHE A 144 -3.08 -6.07 -18.26
CA PHE A 144 -2.84 -7.23 -19.12
C PHE A 144 -3.09 -6.90 -20.58
N ASP A 145 -4.15 -6.15 -20.87
CA ASP A 145 -4.54 -5.85 -22.25
C ASP A 145 -3.63 -4.78 -22.90
N ASN A 146 -3.28 -3.74 -22.14
CA ASN A 146 -2.61 -2.56 -22.69
C ASN A 146 -1.16 -2.40 -22.24
N GLY A 147 -0.70 -3.21 -21.28
CA GLY A 147 0.56 -3.02 -20.59
C GLY A 147 0.58 -1.83 -19.64
N PHE A 148 1.65 -1.74 -18.86
CA PHE A 148 1.93 -0.65 -17.93
C PHE A 148 2.81 0.42 -18.58
N ARG A 149 2.33 1.66 -18.68
CA ARG A 149 3.09 2.77 -19.27
C ARG A 149 3.98 3.44 -18.23
N PHE A 150 5.29 3.51 -18.51
CA PHE A 150 6.26 4.19 -17.65
C PHE A 150 7.38 4.82 -18.48
N ASN A 151 7.70 6.09 -18.22
CA ASN A 151 8.74 6.85 -18.94
C ASN A 151 8.67 6.72 -20.48
N GLY A 152 7.47 6.79 -21.05
CA GLY A 152 7.25 6.70 -22.51
C GLY A 152 7.36 5.29 -23.09
N LYS A 153 7.62 4.26 -22.27
CA LYS A 153 7.64 2.85 -22.66
C LYS A 153 6.42 2.13 -22.13
N THR A 154 5.88 1.19 -22.91
CA THR A 154 4.86 0.24 -22.46
C THR A 154 5.54 -1.06 -22.06
N LEU A 155 5.32 -1.49 -20.82
CA LEU A 155 5.84 -2.74 -20.27
C LEU A 155 4.70 -3.77 -20.23
N GLY A 156 4.91 -4.96 -20.77
CA GLY A 156 3.98 -6.07 -20.59
C GLY A 156 3.86 -6.45 -19.11
N LEU A 157 2.72 -7.01 -18.71
CA LEU A 157 2.51 -7.48 -17.34
C LEU A 157 2.36 -9.00 -17.31
N VAL A 158 3.11 -9.66 -16.43
CA VAL A 158 3.00 -11.09 -16.18
C VAL A 158 2.79 -11.31 -14.69
N VAL A 159 1.71 -12.00 -14.31
CA VAL A 159 1.56 -12.49 -12.93
C VAL A 159 2.26 -13.84 -12.84
N ALA A 160 3.47 -13.84 -12.28
CA ALA A 160 4.32 -15.01 -12.17
C ALA A 160 3.88 -15.96 -11.05
N GLY A 161 3.15 -15.46 -10.05
CA GLY A 161 2.63 -16.31 -8.98
C GLY A 161 1.70 -15.60 -7.99
N PHE A 162 0.83 -16.41 -7.39
CA PHE A 162 0.03 -16.05 -6.22
C PHE A 162 0.56 -16.80 -5.00
N ILE A 163 1.08 -16.05 -4.03
CA ILE A 163 1.65 -16.54 -2.79
C ILE A 163 0.59 -16.40 -1.71
N CYS A 164 0.12 -17.50 -1.16
CA CYS A 164 -0.84 -17.53 -0.06
C CYS A 164 -0.71 -18.85 0.69
N ASP A 165 -1.09 -18.86 1.97
CA ASP A 165 -1.20 -20.10 2.73
C ASP A 165 -2.43 -20.91 2.26
N ALA A 166 -2.57 -22.15 2.74
CA ALA A 166 -3.66 -23.02 2.30
C ALA A 166 -5.07 -22.44 2.63
N PRO A 167 -5.33 -21.90 3.84
CA PRO A 167 -6.57 -21.20 4.17
C PRO A 167 -6.90 -20.01 3.25
N ALA A 168 -5.95 -19.11 3.00
CA ALA A 168 -6.15 -17.96 2.13
C ALA A 168 -6.39 -18.39 0.69
N ARG A 169 -5.64 -19.39 0.19
CA ARG A 169 -5.88 -19.96 -1.14
C ARG A 169 -7.28 -20.54 -1.29
N ALA A 170 -7.79 -21.24 -0.29
CA ALA A 170 -9.14 -21.80 -0.32
C ALA A 170 -10.23 -20.73 -0.31
N TYR A 171 -9.98 -19.59 0.35
CA TYR A 171 -10.90 -18.46 0.35
C TYR A 171 -10.97 -17.71 -0.99
N LEU A 172 -9.88 -17.70 -1.75
CA LEU A 172 -9.78 -17.00 -3.04
C LEU A 172 -10.32 -17.80 -4.23
N LYS A 173 -10.60 -19.10 -4.04
CA LYS A 173 -11.13 -20.00 -5.07
C LYS A 173 -12.63 -19.85 -5.29
#